data_AF-A0A350YD32-F1
#
_entry.id   AF-A0A350YD32-F1
#
_cell.length_a   1.000
_cell.length_b   1.000
_cell.length_c   1.000
_cell.angle_alpha   90.00
_cell.angle_beta   90.00
_cell.angle_gamma   90.00
#
_symmetry.space_group_name_H-M   'P 1'
#
loop_
_entity.id
_entity.type
_entity.pdbx_description
1 polymer ?
#
loop_
_entity_poly.entity_id
_entity_poly.type
_entity_poly.pdbx_seq_one_letter_code
_entity_poly.pdbx_strand_id
1 'polypeptide(L)'
;FQEQLAAAEQRGEQRGEQRGEQRGEQRGRIAGIQQGIQQGIQQGIQQGIEQGIQQGIQQGIERGRREENRLILENLLQVRLGELDAKVALFIRPLSALSAADLTRLLVQLSALPVDENGVRLAQELLAEHVLRMYFESGDERLTNLVPSLLGLSVDDLEVLLSQLPELSVEELLGRL
;
A
#
# COMPACT_ATOMS: atom_id res chain seq x y z
N PHE A 1 -16.42 54.09 65.80
CA PHE A 1 -15.11 53.41 65.75
C PHE A 1 -15.26 51.91 65.60
N GLN A 2 -16.01 51.20 66.46
CA GLN A 2 -16.24 49.75 66.34
C GLN A 2 -16.93 49.32 65.02
N GLU A 3 -17.96 50.04 64.57
CA GLU A 3 -18.60 49.76 63.27
C GLU A 3 -17.65 49.92 62.08
N GLN A 4 -16.72 50.89 62.15
CA GLN A 4 -15.73 51.10 61.09
C GLN A 4 -14.68 49.98 61.07
N LEU A 5 -14.35 49.41 62.22
CA LEU A 5 -13.43 48.27 62.33
C LEU A 5 -14.07 47.00 61.75
N ALA A 6 -15.30 46.69 62.14
CA ALA A 6 -16.05 45.54 61.63
C ALA A 6 -16.28 45.63 60.10
N ALA A 7 -16.57 46.83 59.59
CA ALA A 7 -16.70 47.06 58.16
C ALA A 7 -15.36 46.93 57.41
N ALA A 8 -14.23 47.24 58.06
CA ALA A 8 -12.90 47.05 57.47
C ALA A 8 -12.50 45.56 57.44
N GLU A 9 -12.83 44.81 58.48
CA GLU A 9 -12.62 43.35 58.57
C GLU A 9 -13.43 42.61 57.52
N GLN A 10 -14.74 42.85 57.43
CA GLN A 10 -15.59 42.25 56.39
C GLN A 10 -15.10 42.58 54.97
N ARG A 11 -14.64 43.81 54.72
CA ARG A 11 -14.04 44.15 53.41
C ARG A 11 -12.72 43.44 53.18
N GLY A 12 -11.93 43.22 54.23
CA GLY A 12 -10.69 42.46 54.17
C GLY A 12 -10.94 41.00 53.79
N GLU A 13 -11.91 40.36 54.45
CA GLU A 13 -12.34 38.98 54.19
C GLU A 13 -12.91 38.83 52.78
N GLN A 14 -13.89 39.63 52.39
CA GLN A 14 -14.47 39.58 51.04
C GLN A 14 -13.43 39.80 49.94
N ARG A 15 -12.48 40.73 50.15
CA ARG A 15 -11.37 40.95 49.20
C ARG A 15 -10.40 39.77 49.19
N GLY A 16 -10.17 39.13 50.33
CA GLY A 16 -9.34 37.94 50.45
C GLY A 16 -9.94 36.77 49.67
N GLU A 17 -11.23 36.50 49.88
CA GLU A 17 -12.01 35.46 49.20
C GLU A 17 -12.04 35.69 47.69
N GLN A 18 -12.49 36.88 47.23
CA GLN A 18 -12.54 37.20 45.80
C GLN A 18 -11.17 37.08 45.12
N ARG A 19 -10.09 37.51 45.79
CA ARG A 19 -8.73 37.37 45.25
C ARG A 19 -8.28 35.91 45.24
N GLY A 20 -8.65 35.13 46.26
CA GLY A 20 -8.37 33.70 46.34
C GLY A 20 -9.04 32.94 45.19
N GLU A 21 -10.33 33.18 44.99
CA GLU A 21 -11.13 32.59 43.91
C GLU A 21 -10.58 32.96 42.54
N GLN A 22 -10.42 34.26 42.24
CA GLN A 22 -9.88 34.71 40.94
C GLN A 22 -8.50 34.12 40.65
N ARG A 23 -7.62 34.04 41.65
CA ARG A 23 -6.29 33.43 41.49
C ARG A 23 -6.38 31.93 41.29
N GLY A 24 -7.28 31.25 42.02
CA GLY A 24 -7.53 29.82 41.89
C GLY A 24 -8.03 29.47 40.49
N GLU A 25 -9.03 30.19 40.01
CA GLU A 25 -9.59 30.02 38.66
C GLU A 25 -8.56 30.30 37.57
N GLN A 26 -7.81 31.41 37.68
CA GLN A 26 -6.80 31.77 36.70
C GLN A 26 -5.68 30.72 36.65
N ARG A 27 -5.20 30.24 37.80
CA ARG A 27 -4.19 29.18 37.90
C ARG A 27 -4.71 27.86 37.34
N GLY A 28 -5.92 27.46 37.73
CA GLY A 28 -6.56 26.24 37.25
C GLY A 28 -6.74 26.25 35.73
N ARG A 29 -7.17 27.38 35.16
CA ARG A 29 -7.32 27.54 33.71
C ARG A 29 -5.97 27.45 32.99
N ILE A 30 -4.95 28.16 33.47
CA ILE A 30 -3.60 28.13 32.86
C ILE A 30 -3.03 26.72 32.94
N ALA A 31 -3.10 26.06 34.10
CA ALA A 31 -2.60 24.71 34.29
C ALA A 31 -3.34 23.71 33.39
N GLY A 32 -4.67 23.79 33.32
CA GLY A 32 -5.48 22.92 32.47
C GLY A 32 -5.16 23.08 30.98
N ILE A 33 -4.99 24.32 30.51
CA ILE A 33 -4.61 24.60 29.11
C ILE A 33 -3.19 24.07 28.83
N GLN A 34 -2.23 24.36 29.70
CA GLN A 34 -0.85 23.90 29.53
C GLN A 34 -0.77 22.37 29.50
N GLN A 35 -1.46 21.70 30.44
CA GLN A 35 -1.50 20.24 30.48
C GLN A 35 -2.19 19.67 29.25
N GLY A 36 -3.33 20.24 28.83
CA GLY A 36 -4.04 19.80 27.63
C GLY A 36 -3.21 19.93 26.35
N ILE A 37 -2.51 21.06 26.18
CA ILE A 37 -1.59 21.27 25.05
C ILE A 37 -0.43 20.27 25.10
N GLN A 38 0.21 20.12 26.26
CA GLN A 38 1.35 19.21 26.41
C GLN A 38 0.95 17.76 26.12
N GLN A 39 -0.16 17.30 26.68
CA GLN A 39 -0.69 15.96 26.44
C GLN A 39 -1.09 15.77 24.98
N GLY A 40 -1.80 16.74 24.39
CA GLY A 40 -2.24 16.67 22.99
C GLY A 40 -1.07 16.62 22.01
N ILE A 41 -0.03 17.44 22.22
CA ILE A 41 1.18 17.43 21.39
C ILE A 41 1.92 16.10 21.56
N GLN A 42 2.12 15.64 22.80
CA GLN A 42 2.85 14.40 23.06
C GLN A 42 2.14 13.19 22.43
N GLN A 43 0.82 13.09 22.60
CA GLN A 43 0.03 12.01 22.00
C GLN A 43 0.01 12.10 20.47
N GLY A 44 -0.20 13.29 19.92
CA GLY A 44 -0.23 13.50 18.47
C GLY A 44 1.10 13.15 17.80
N ILE A 45 2.22 13.56 18.39
CA ILE A 45 3.56 13.22 17.87
C ILE A 45 3.81 11.72 17.97
N GLN A 46 3.52 11.11 19.12
CA GLN A 46 3.74 9.68 19.31
C GLN A 46 2.96 8.85 18.30
N GLN A 47 1.66 9.13 18.15
CA GLN A 47 0.79 8.43 17.20
C GLN A 47 1.22 8.68 15.75
N GLY A 48 1.53 9.94 15.40
CA GLY A 48 1.96 10.30 14.06
C GLY A 48 3.26 9.61 13.64
N ILE A 49 4.24 9.55 14.54
CA ILE A 49 5.51 8.86 14.28
C ILE A 49 5.29 7.35 14.17
N GLU A 50 4.55 6.73 15.09
CA GLU A 50 4.28 5.30 15.05
C GLU A 50 3.59 4.88 13.75
N GLN A 51 2.51 5.57 13.38
CA GLN A 51 1.79 5.29 12.14
C GLN A 51 2.65 5.55 10.90
N GLY A 52 3.37 6.67 10.88
CA GLY A 52 4.23 7.04 9.75
C GLY A 52 5.36 6.03 9.51
N ILE A 53 6.03 5.59 10.59
CA ILE A 53 7.10 4.58 10.50
C ILE A 53 6.53 3.24 10.07
N GLN A 54 5.42 2.78 10.67
CA GLN A 54 4.82 1.49 10.32
C GLN A 54 4.40 1.44 8.85
N GLN A 55 3.69 2.46 8.36
CA GLN A 55 3.27 2.54 6.96
C GLN A 55 4.48 2.66 6.03
N GLY A 56 5.46 3.48 6.38
CA GLY A 56 6.67 3.67 5.58
C GLY A 56 7.48 2.39 5.42
N ILE A 57 7.69 1.63 6.50
CA ILE A 57 8.41 0.36 6.47
C ILE A 57 7.63 -0.68 5.64
N GLN A 58 6.31 -0.82 5.86
CA GLN A 58 5.50 -1.78 5.11
C GLN A 58 5.51 -1.50 3.60
N GLN A 59 5.30 -0.24 3.21
CA GLN A 59 5.35 0.16 1.79
C GLN A 59 6.75 -0.02 1.20
N GLY A 60 7.80 0.30 1.96
CA GLY A 60 9.19 0.13 1.53
C GLY A 60 9.54 -1.33 1.25
N ILE A 61 9.18 -2.23 2.18
CA ILE A 61 9.40 -3.68 2.03
C ILE A 61 8.63 -4.22 0.83
N GLU A 62 7.34 -3.88 0.69
CA GLU A 62 6.52 -4.39 -0.41
C GLU A 62 7.01 -3.88 -1.78
N ARG A 63 7.42 -2.61 -1.88
CA ARG A 63 8.02 -2.07 -3.11
C ARG A 63 9.34 -2.75 -3.44
N GLY A 64 10.22 -2.93 -2.45
CA GLY A 64 11.50 -3.63 -2.64
C GLY A 64 11.31 -5.06 -3.11
N ARG A 65 10.38 -5.79 -2.49
CA ARG A 65 10.03 -7.17 -2.88
C ARG A 65 9.50 -7.26 -4.30
N ARG A 66 8.61 -6.35 -4.72
CA ARG A 66 8.09 -6.32 -6.10
C ARG A 66 9.21 -6.05 -7.11
N GLU A 67 10.07 -5.07 -6.81
CA GLU A 67 11.18 -4.75 -7.70
C GLU A 67 12.16 -5.92 -7.83
N GLU A 68 12.48 -6.59 -6.71
CA GLU A 68 13.33 -7.79 -6.73
C GLU A 68 12.68 -8.94 -7.51
N ASN A 69 11.40 -9.21 -7.30
CA ASN A 69 10.65 -10.20 -8.07
C ASN A 69 10.69 -9.93 -9.59
N ARG A 70 10.49 -8.66 -9.98
CA ARG A 70 10.56 -8.20 -11.38
C ARG A 70 11.95 -8.49 -11.97
N LEU A 71 13.00 -8.08 -11.27
CA LEU A 71 14.38 -8.30 -11.69
C LEU A 71 14.74 -9.79 -11.79
N ILE A 72 14.27 -10.62 -10.87
CA ILE A 72 14.51 -12.07 -10.91
C ILE A 72 13.89 -12.68 -12.17
N LEU A 73 12.64 -12.32 -12.49
CA LEU A 73 11.96 -12.79 -13.70
C LEU A 73 12.66 -12.32 -14.97
N GLU A 74 12.99 -11.03 -15.06
CA GLU A 74 13.69 -10.45 -16.20
C GLU A 74 15.05 -11.11 -16.41
N ASN A 75 15.86 -11.24 -15.36
CA ASN A 75 17.18 -11.86 -15.45
C ASN A 75 17.11 -13.34 -15.85
N LEU A 76 16.16 -14.12 -15.29
CA LEU A 76 16.01 -15.53 -15.65
C LEU A 76 15.68 -15.68 -17.15
N LEU A 77 14.69 -14.92 -17.62
CA LEU A 77 14.25 -14.96 -19.01
C LEU A 77 15.36 -14.46 -19.94
N GLN A 78 16.06 -13.38 -19.56
CA GLN A 78 17.13 -12.82 -20.36
C GLN A 78 18.30 -13.80 -20.53
N VAL A 79 18.72 -14.43 -19.44
CA VAL A 79 19.84 -15.39 -19.45
C VAL A 79 19.50 -16.66 -20.23
N ARG A 80 18.25 -17.14 -20.15
CA ARG A 80 17.86 -18.42 -20.76
C ARG A 80 17.34 -18.28 -22.18
N LEU A 81 16.57 -17.23 -22.47
CA LEU A 81 15.79 -17.10 -23.70
C LEU A 81 16.25 -15.93 -24.58
N GLY A 82 17.19 -15.10 -24.11
CA GLY A 82 17.74 -13.98 -24.86
C GLY A 82 16.96 -12.68 -24.62
N GLU A 83 16.92 -11.79 -25.62
CA GLU A 83 16.30 -10.48 -25.45
C GLU A 83 14.80 -10.58 -25.13
N LEU A 84 14.35 -9.81 -24.14
CA LEU A 84 12.95 -9.72 -23.76
C LEU A 84 12.25 -8.73 -24.67
N ASP A 85 11.16 -9.16 -25.29
CA ASP A 85 10.29 -8.24 -26.02
C ASP A 85 9.45 -7.37 -25.07
N ALA A 86 8.83 -6.33 -25.64
CA ALA A 86 8.00 -5.40 -24.89
C ALA A 86 6.77 -6.07 -24.23
N LYS A 87 6.20 -7.11 -24.85
CA LYS A 87 5.02 -7.82 -24.31
C LYS A 87 5.37 -8.62 -23.07
N VAL A 88 6.51 -9.30 -23.07
CA VAL A 88 7.03 -10.03 -21.91
C VAL A 88 7.19 -9.08 -20.73
N ALA A 89 7.78 -7.90 -20.95
CA ALA A 89 7.92 -6.89 -19.90
C ALA A 89 6.58 -6.43 -19.32
N LEU A 90 5.54 -6.31 -20.16
CA LEU A 90 4.19 -5.95 -19.71
C LEU A 90 3.56 -7.02 -18.80
N PHE A 91 3.80 -8.31 -19.06
CA PHE A 91 3.34 -9.38 -18.17
C PHE A 91 4.15 -9.50 -16.88
N ILE A 92 5.45 -9.21 -16.90
CA ILE A 92 6.29 -9.29 -15.68
C ILE A 92 5.84 -8.26 -14.63
N ARG A 93 5.40 -7.06 -15.05
CA ARG A 93 4.94 -5.99 -14.15
C ARG A 93 3.89 -6.47 -13.12
N PRO A 94 2.72 -7.02 -13.51
CA PRO A 94 1.76 -7.57 -12.55
C PRO A 94 2.32 -8.78 -11.77
N LEU A 95 3.09 -9.66 -12.42
CA LEU A 95 3.67 -10.85 -11.76
C LEU A 95 4.70 -10.51 -10.68
N SER A 96 5.27 -9.30 -10.69
CA SER A 96 6.12 -8.80 -9.60
C SER A 96 5.41 -8.84 -8.23
N ALA A 97 4.07 -8.75 -8.21
CA ALA A 97 3.26 -8.80 -7.00
C ALA A 97 3.06 -10.21 -6.43
N LEU A 98 3.41 -11.28 -7.18
CA LEU A 98 3.24 -12.67 -6.73
C LEU A 98 3.91 -12.93 -5.38
N SER A 99 3.33 -13.82 -4.59
CA SER A 99 3.95 -14.30 -3.35
C SER A 99 5.28 -15.01 -3.65
N ALA A 100 6.17 -15.12 -2.65
CA ALA A 100 7.44 -15.84 -2.84
C ALA A 100 7.22 -17.30 -3.29
N ALA A 101 6.17 -17.96 -2.79
CA ALA A 101 5.83 -19.33 -3.17
C ALA A 101 5.37 -19.43 -4.63
N ASP A 102 4.49 -18.51 -5.07
CA ASP A 102 3.96 -18.51 -6.42
C ASP A 102 5.02 -18.10 -7.44
N LEU A 103 5.84 -17.11 -7.09
CA LEU A 103 7.02 -16.77 -7.88
C LEU A 103 7.94 -17.96 -8.04
N THR A 104 8.25 -18.69 -6.95
CA THR A 104 9.11 -19.87 -7.02
C THR A 104 8.54 -20.93 -7.96
N ARG A 105 7.23 -21.18 -7.92
CA ARG A 105 6.57 -22.11 -8.85
C ARG A 105 6.71 -21.66 -10.30
N LEU A 106 6.45 -20.38 -10.57
CA LEU A 106 6.62 -19.80 -11.90
C LEU A 106 8.07 -19.91 -12.39
N LEU A 107 9.05 -19.59 -11.54
CA LEU A 107 10.48 -19.70 -11.89
C LEU A 107 10.87 -21.13 -12.24
N VAL A 108 10.38 -22.13 -11.48
CA VAL A 108 10.62 -23.55 -11.77
C VAL A 108 10.02 -23.93 -13.13
N GLN A 109 8.77 -23.53 -13.42
CA GLN A 109 8.14 -23.80 -14.70
C GLN A 109 8.88 -23.12 -15.87
N LEU A 110 9.24 -21.85 -15.72
CA LEU A 110 10.05 -21.13 -16.70
C LEU A 110 11.39 -21.81 -16.93
N SER A 111 12.06 -22.27 -15.86
CA SER A 111 13.35 -22.97 -15.95
C SER A 111 13.29 -24.31 -16.68
N ALA A 112 12.12 -24.92 -16.80
CA ALA A 112 11.92 -26.19 -17.49
C ALA A 112 11.66 -26.02 -19.00
N LEU A 113 11.43 -24.79 -19.47
CA LEU A 113 11.17 -24.52 -20.89
C LEU A 113 12.43 -24.76 -21.76
N PRO A 114 12.26 -25.19 -23.02
CA PRO A 114 13.37 -25.35 -23.96
C PRO A 114 14.04 -23.99 -24.26
N VAL A 115 15.30 -24.02 -24.67
CA VAL A 115 16.10 -22.82 -25.01
C VAL A 115 16.11 -22.64 -26.53
N ASP A 116 14.92 -22.44 -27.08
CA ASP A 116 14.67 -22.22 -28.52
C ASP A 116 13.48 -21.26 -28.71
N GLU A 117 13.12 -20.97 -29.96
CA GLU A 117 11.99 -20.08 -30.28
C GLU A 117 10.66 -20.58 -29.69
N ASN A 118 10.48 -21.90 -29.61
CA ASN A 118 9.31 -22.50 -28.98
C ASN A 118 9.31 -22.23 -27.46
N GLY A 119 10.46 -22.26 -26.81
CA GLY A 119 10.64 -21.86 -25.42
C GLY A 119 10.24 -20.43 -25.14
N VAL A 120 10.58 -19.50 -26.04
CA VAL A 120 10.17 -18.09 -25.95
C VAL A 120 8.64 -17.97 -25.99
N ARG A 121 8.00 -18.64 -26.96
CA ARG A 121 6.53 -18.64 -27.09
C ARG A 121 5.86 -19.24 -25.84
N LEU A 122 6.34 -20.39 -25.36
CA LEU A 122 5.81 -21.03 -24.16
C LEU A 122 5.99 -20.15 -22.91
N ALA A 123 7.08 -19.39 -22.82
CA ALA A 123 7.28 -18.44 -21.74
C ALA A 123 6.25 -17.31 -21.79
N GLN A 124 5.97 -16.74 -22.97
CA GLN A 124 4.93 -15.73 -23.14
C GLN A 124 3.55 -16.24 -22.74
N GLU A 125 3.18 -17.43 -23.20
CA GLU A 125 1.92 -18.10 -22.85
C GLU A 125 1.81 -18.31 -21.33
N LEU A 126 2.86 -18.84 -20.72
CA LEU A 126 2.90 -19.10 -19.28
C LEU A 126 2.77 -17.81 -18.46
N LEU A 127 3.47 -16.73 -18.85
CA LEU A 127 3.37 -15.44 -18.17
C LEU A 127 1.97 -14.86 -18.29
N ALA A 128 1.38 -14.86 -19.49
CA ALA A 128 0.02 -14.38 -19.72
C ALA A 128 -1.01 -15.17 -18.90
N GLU A 129 -0.89 -16.50 -18.87
CA GLU A 129 -1.75 -17.37 -18.07
C GLU A 129 -1.66 -17.06 -16.57
N HIS A 130 -0.44 -16.84 -16.05
CA HIS A 130 -0.25 -16.47 -14.64
C HIS A 130 -0.85 -15.10 -14.31
N VAL A 131 -0.77 -14.14 -15.23
CA VAL A 131 -1.39 -12.82 -15.04
C VAL A 131 -2.91 -12.96 -14.94
N LEU A 132 -3.54 -13.75 -15.83
CA LEU A 132 -4.98 -14.01 -15.74
C LEU A 132 -5.36 -14.68 -14.44
N ARG A 133 -4.65 -15.74 -14.04
CA ARG A 133 -4.90 -16.46 -12.78
C ARG A 133 -4.74 -15.59 -11.53
N MET A 134 -3.98 -14.50 -11.62
CA MET A 134 -3.80 -13.58 -10.49
C MET A 134 -5.04 -12.73 -10.24
N TYR A 135 -5.81 -12.41 -11.29
CA TYR A 135 -6.99 -11.55 -11.20
C TYR A 135 -8.31 -12.30 -11.24
N PHE A 136 -8.33 -13.51 -11.78
CA PHE A 136 -9.53 -14.33 -11.94
C PHE A 136 -9.37 -15.67 -11.22
N GLU A 137 -10.48 -16.21 -10.70
CA GLU A 137 -10.46 -17.44 -9.90
C GLU A 137 -9.85 -18.64 -10.65
N SER A 138 -9.07 -19.44 -9.93
CA SER A 138 -8.43 -20.64 -10.45
C SER A 138 -9.47 -21.70 -10.81
N GLY A 139 -9.62 -22.02 -12.09
CA GLY A 139 -10.44 -23.14 -12.56
C GLY A 139 -11.37 -22.83 -13.75
N ASP A 140 -11.50 -21.57 -14.15
CA ASP A 140 -12.25 -21.24 -15.35
C ASP A 140 -11.40 -21.53 -16.60
N GLU A 141 -11.64 -22.68 -17.24
CA GLU A 141 -10.94 -23.10 -18.46
C GLU A 141 -11.09 -22.09 -19.60
N ARG A 142 -12.10 -21.21 -19.56
CA ARG A 142 -12.28 -20.14 -20.55
C ARG A 142 -11.11 -19.15 -20.52
N LEU A 143 -10.47 -18.94 -19.36
CA LEU A 143 -9.33 -18.03 -19.23
C LEU A 143 -8.11 -18.53 -19.99
N THR A 144 -7.88 -19.85 -20.03
CA THR A 144 -6.79 -20.43 -20.80
C THR A 144 -6.98 -20.18 -22.30
N ASN A 145 -8.23 -20.18 -22.76
CA ASN A 145 -8.56 -19.91 -24.16
C ASN A 145 -8.37 -18.43 -24.57
N LEU A 146 -8.21 -17.52 -23.60
CA LEU A 146 -7.95 -16.10 -23.86
C LEU A 146 -6.47 -15.78 -24.09
N VAL A 147 -5.56 -16.68 -23.70
CA VAL A 147 -4.11 -16.46 -23.82
C VAL A 147 -3.70 -16.14 -25.27
N PRO A 148 -4.16 -16.87 -26.31
CA PRO A 148 -3.84 -16.52 -27.69
C PRO A 148 -4.36 -15.13 -28.11
N SER A 149 -5.59 -14.76 -27.71
CA SER A 149 -6.16 -13.43 -28.00
C SER A 149 -5.33 -12.32 -27.33
N LEU A 150 -4.94 -12.50 -26.07
CA LEU A 150 -4.08 -11.58 -25.32
C LEU A 150 -2.71 -11.40 -25.99
N LEU A 151 -2.06 -12.50 -26.37
CA LEU A 151 -0.76 -12.45 -27.06
C LEU A 151 -0.88 -11.84 -28.46
N GLY A 152 -2.06 -11.90 -29.07
CA GLY A 152 -2.38 -11.28 -30.36
C GLY A 152 -2.52 -9.76 -30.33
N LEU A 153 -2.76 -9.14 -29.17
CA LEU A 153 -2.92 -7.70 -29.03
C LEU A 153 -1.66 -6.91 -29.41
N SER A 154 -1.83 -5.63 -29.77
CA SER A 154 -0.71 -4.70 -29.87
C SER A 154 -0.11 -4.43 -28.48
N VAL A 155 1.11 -3.89 -28.42
CA VAL A 155 1.74 -3.56 -27.13
C VAL A 155 0.90 -2.53 -26.37
N ASP A 156 0.37 -1.52 -27.07
CA ASP A 156 -0.44 -0.46 -26.47
C ASP A 156 -1.78 -1.00 -25.97
N ASP A 157 -2.48 -1.82 -26.77
CA ASP A 157 -3.75 -2.43 -26.37
C ASP A 157 -3.57 -3.39 -25.20
N LEU A 158 -2.48 -4.16 -25.20
CA LEU A 158 -2.12 -5.04 -24.10
C LEU A 158 -1.84 -4.24 -22.82
N GLU A 159 -1.07 -3.16 -22.90
CA GLU A 159 -0.78 -2.30 -21.73
C GLU A 159 -2.07 -1.71 -21.14
N VAL A 160 -2.97 -1.20 -21.99
CA VAL A 160 -4.27 -0.68 -21.57
C VAL A 160 -5.11 -1.78 -20.91
N LEU A 161 -5.22 -2.95 -21.54
CA LEU A 161 -6.01 -4.06 -20.99
C LEU A 161 -5.46 -4.53 -19.64
N LEU A 162 -4.14 -4.74 -19.53
CA LEU A 162 -3.47 -5.19 -18.31
C LEU A 162 -3.66 -4.20 -17.15
N SER A 163 -3.68 -2.90 -17.44
CA SER A 163 -3.93 -1.88 -16.41
C SER A 163 -5.36 -1.92 -15.84
N GLN A 164 -6.32 -2.45 -16.61
CA GLN A 164 -7.73 -2.52 -16.25
C GLN A 164 -8.14 -3.87 -15.67
N LEU A 165 -7.33 -4.93 -15.86
CA LEU A 165 -7.60 -6.28 -15.33
C LEU A 165 -8.07 -6.34 -13.87
N PRO A 166 -7.51 -5.58 -12.91
CA PRO A 166 -7.96 -5.65 -11.52
C PRO A 166 -9.43 -5.26 -11.30
N GLU A 167 -10.02 -4.52 -12.23
CA GLU A 167 -11.38 -4.00 -12.15
C GLU A 167 -12.37 -4.76 -13.05
N LEU A 168 -11.88 -5.66 -13.91
CA LEU A 168 -12.71 -6.39 -14.85
C LEU A 168 -13.27 -7.67 -14.23
N SER A 169 -14.51 -7.99 -14.60
CA SER A 169 -15.07 -9.34 -14.45
C SER A 169 -14.63 -10.26 -15.60
N VAL A 170 -14.75 -11.57 -15.40
CA VAL A 170 -14.47 -12.57 -16.44
C VAL A 170 -15.31 -12.32 -17.70
N GLU A 171 -16.59 -11.97 -17.54
CA GLU A 171 -17.50 -11.72 -18.66
C GLU A 171 -17.13 -10.46 -19.45
N GLU A 172 -16.68 -9.40 -18.76
CA GLU A 172 -16.18 -8.19 -19.44
C GLU A 172 -14.86 -8.43 -20.16
N LEU A 173 -13.97 -9.25 -19.60
CA LEU A 173 -12.74 -9.65 -20.27
C LEU A 173 -13.03 -10.47 -21.53
N LEU A 174 -13.93 -11.46 -21.43
CA LEU A 174 -14.40 -12.26 -22.57
C LEU A 174 -15.06 -11.41 -23.66
N GLY A 175 -15.77 -10.34 -23.29
CA GLY A 175 -16.37 -9.42 -24.25
C GLY A 175 -15.37 -8.54 -25.00
N ARG A 176 -14.11 -8.46 -24.55
CA ARG A 176 -13.06 -7.61 -25.12
C ARG A 176 -12.06 -8.38 -26.00
N LEU A 177 -11.99 -9.71 -25.86
CA LEU A 177 -10.99 -10.60 -26.47
C LEU A 177 -11.63 -11.66 -27.39
#